data_AF-A0A935V3K6-F1
#
_entry.id   AF-A0A935V3K6-F1
#
_cell.length_a   1.000
_cell.length_b   1.000
_cell.length_c   1.000
_cell.angle_alpha   90.00
_cell.angle_beta   90.00
_cell.angle_gamma   90.00
#
_symmetry.space_group_name_H-M   'P 1'
#
loop_
_entity.id
_entity.type
_entity.pdbx_description
1 polymer ?
#
loop_
_entity_poly.entity_id
_entity_poly.type
_entity_poly.pdbx_seq_one_letter_code
_entity_poly.pdbx_strand_id
1 'polypeptide(L)'
;MKKIILASVLTTVALSAMVDANAAASGVVCAAPTSAGNGTITVDTSATNEMVVNSFQPKCSANVHMVYDQQKSYFRVGAVSSAGSRSFRGSTAGGSVTSEATCTGTSCNSGAAVSARDSTNNPTSG
;
A
#
# COMPACT_ATOMS: atom_id res chain seq x y z
N MET A 1 -35.09 -48.33 -3.87
CA MET A 1 -33.76 -47.71 -3.95
C MET A 1 -33.94 -46.19 -3.97
N LYS A 2 -33.53 -45.48 -2.92
CA LYS A 2 -33.76 -44.03 -2.77
C LYS A 2 -32.70 -43.28 -3.58
N LYS A 3 -33.12 -42.49 -4.56
CA LYS A 3 -32.22 -41.61 -5.34
C LYS A 3 -32.28 -40.21 -4.74
N ILE A 4 -31.16 -39.74 -4.20
CA ILE A 4 -30.96 -38.36 -3.75
C ILE A 4 -30.41 -37.60 -4.94
N ILE A 5 -31.11 -36.57 -5.39
CA ILE A 5 -30.61 -35.62 -6.40
C ILE A 5 -30.00 -34.46 -5.61
N LEU A 6 -28.67 -34.40 -5.63
CA LEU A 6 -27.88 -33.34 -5.01
C LEU A 6 -27.84 -32.15 -5.98
N ALA A 7 -28.86 -31.29 -5.92
CA ALA A 7 -28.95 -30.07 -6.72
C ALA A 7 -28.58 -28.85 -5.87
N SER A 8 -27.29 -28.57 -5.73
CA SER A 8 -26.80 -27.29 -5.18
C SER A 8 -25.28 -27.18 -5.17
N VAL A 9 -24.68 -26.84 -6.31
CA VAL A 9 -23.40 -26.11 -6.34
C VAL A 9 -23.43 -25.15 -7.53
N LEU A 10 -24.11 -24.02 -7.38
CA LEU A 10 -23.84 -22.86 -8.20
C LEU A 10 -22.61 -22.19 -7.59
N THR A 11 -21.41 -22.66 -7.94
CA THR A 11 -20.16 -21.98 -7.63
C THR A 11 -20.07 -20.72 -8.47
N THR A 12 -20.75 -19.66 -8.03
CA THR A 12 -20.40 -18.29 -8.38
C THR A 12 -19.06 -17.95 -7.73
N VAL A 13 -17.96 -18.37 -8.36
CA VAL A 13 -16.68 -17.70 -8.21
C VAL A 13 -16.45 -16.90 -9.47
N ALA A 14 -17.36 -15.96 -9.73
CA ALA A 14 -16.95 -14.70 -10.32
C ALA A 14 -16.31 -13.91 -9.18
N LEU A 15 -15.08 -14.30 -8.79
CA LEU A 15 -14.18 -13.32 -8.20
C LEU A 15 -13.93 -12.35 -9.36
N SER A 16 -14.77 -11.34 -9.36
CA SER A 16 -14.63 -10.07 -10.04
C SER A 16 -13.15 -9.71 -10.10
N ALA A 17 -12.50 -10.11 -11.20
CA ALA A 17 -11.45 -9.33 -11.81
C ALA A 17 -12.14 -8.08 -12.37
N MET A 18 -12.61 -7.23 -11.45
CA MET A 18 -12.57 -5.81 -11.68
C MET A 18 -11.08 -5.51 -11.74
N VAL A 19 -10.53 -5.70 -12.95
CA VAL A 19 -9.40 -4.92 -13.41
C VAL A 19 -9.90 -3.50 -13.26
N ASP A 20 -9.55 -2.87 -12.13
CA ASP A 20 -9.74 -1.45 -11.93
C ASP A 20 -9.17 -0.76 -13.16
N ALA A 21 -10.05 -0.27 -14.04
CA ALA A 21 -9.69 0.52 -15.21
C ALA A 21 -9.00 1.84 -14.81
N ASN A 22 -8.92 2.13 -13.50
CA ASN A 22 -8.01 3.08 -12.90
C ASN A 22 -6.74 2.36 -12.47
N ALA A 23 -5.75 2.28 -13.36
CA ALA A 23 -4.39 1.89 -12.97
C ALA A 23 -3.89 2.89 -11.90
N ALA A 24 -3.94 2.49 -10.63
CA ALA A 24 -3.36 3.24 -9.54
C ALA A 24 -1.83 3.16 -9.67
N ALA A 25 -1.16 4.30 -9.73
CA ALA A 25 0.30 4.30 -9.69
C ALA A 25 0.73 3.92 -8.28
N SER A 26 1.54 2.87 -8.17
CA SER A 26 2.10 2.41 -6.91
C SER A 26 3.57 2.09 -7.08
N GLY A 27 4.35 2.24 -6.00
CA GLY A 27 5.78 2.05 -6.09
C GLY A 27 6.51 2.11 -4.76
N VAL A 28 7.81 1.85 -4.84
CA VAL A 28 8.72 1.93 -3.70
C VAL A 28 9.39 3.29 -3.70
N VAL A 29 9.24 4.03 -2.60
CA VAL A 29 9.90 5.32 -2.37
C VAL A 29 11.27 5.10 -1.72
N CYS A 30 11.29 4.34 -0.63
CA CYS A 30 12.49 3.97 0.10
C CYS A 30 12.58 2.44 0.19
N ALA A 31 13.72 1.88 -0.18
CA ALA A 31 13.94 0.43 -0.21
C ALA A 31 14.84 -0.08 0.93
N ALA A 32 15.01 0.71 2.01
CA ALA A 32 16.04 0.53 3.04
C ALA A 32 17.42 0.20 2.44
N PRO A 33 17.98 1.12 1.62
CA PRO A 33 19.30 0.93 1.03
C PRO A 33 20.39 0.82 2.10
N THR A 34 21.54 0.22 1.76
CA THR A 34 22.71 0.15 2.67
C THR A 34 23.30 1.52 3.03
N SER A 35 22.83 2.61 2.41
CA SER A 35 23.22 3.99 2.69
C SER A 35 22.07 4.95 2.44
N ALA A 36 21.95 6.00 3.26
CA ALA A 36 20.90 7.01 3.10
C ALA A 36 21.03 7.73 1.75
N GLY A 37 19.89 8.10 1.15
CA GLY A 37 19.86 8.66 -0.19
C GLY A 37 18.52 9.29 -0.56
N ASN A 38 18.33 9.55 -1.85
CA ASN A 38 17.06 10.04 -2.37
C ASN A 38 16.17 8.85 -2.72
N GLY A 39 14.93 8.88 -2.25
CA GLY A 39 13.85 8.13 -2.86
C GLY A 39 13.34 8.82 -4.11
N THR A 40 12.46 8.14 -4.83
CA THR A 40 11.89 8.67 -6.07
C THR A 40 10.39 8.44 -6.11
N ILE A 41 9.63 9.51 -6.32
CA ILE A 41 8.25 9.46 -6.80
C ILE A 41 8.24 10.20 -8.12
N THR A 42 7.98 9.46 -9.19
CA THR A 42 7.89 9.99 -10.55
C THR A 42 6.43 10.06 -10.93
N VAL A 43 6.02 11.21 -11.46
CA VAL A 43 4.71 11.36 -12.08
C VAL A 43 4.78 10.80 -13.49
N ASP A 44 3.87 9.89 -13.82
CA ASP A 44 3.66 9.50 -15.21
C ASP A 44 2.89 10.64 -15.90
N THR A 45 3.58 11.40 -16.77
CA THR A 45 2.97 12.53 -17.48
C THR A 45 1.88 12.09 -18.47
N SER A 46 1.74 10.79 -18.71
CA SER A 46 0.67 10.19 -19.51
C SER A 46 -0.53 9.76 -18.65
N ALA A 47 -0.36 9.67 -17.32
CA ALA A 47 -1.39 9.24 -16.40
C ALA A 47 -2.31 10.41 -16.00
N THR A 48 -3.59 10.30 -16.33
CA THR A 48 -4.63 11.28 -15.97
C THR A 48 -5.22 11.06 -14.57
N ASN A 49 -4.72 10.04 -13.87
CA ASN A 49 -5.29 9.47 -12.66
C ASN A 49 -4.35 9.53 -11.44
N GLU A 50 -3.38 10.44 -11.43
CA GLU A 50 -2.45 10.63 -10.31
C GLU A 50 -2.82 11.87 -9.48
N MET A 51 -2.64 11.79 -8.15
CA MET A 51 -2.79 12.94 -7.27
C MET A 51 -1.52 13.79 -7.22
N VAL A 52 -0.35 13.16 -7.30
CA VAL A 52 0.93 13.87 -7.39
C VAL A 52 1.07 14.38 -8.82
N VAL A 53 1.24 15.70 -8.96
CA VAL A 53 1.34 16.37 -10.28
C VAL A 53 2.78 16.80 -10.63
N ASN A 54 3.71 16.71 -9.68
CA ASN A 54 5.12 16.95 -9.90
C ASN A 54 5.96 15.84 -9.27
N SER A 55 6.91 15.30 -10.03
CA SER A 55 7.89 14.34 -9.50
C SER A 55 8.69 14.97 -8.36
N PHE A 56 8.98 14.18 -7.33
CA PHE A 56 9.78 14.64 -6.19
C PHE A 56 10.64 13.53 -5.60
N GLN A 57 11.65 13.93 -4.84
CA GLN A 57 12.66 13.04 -4.28
C GLN A 57 12.75 13.20 -2.76
N PRO A 58 11.98 12.45 -1.97
CA PRO A 58 12.10 12.50 -0.52
C PRO A 58 13.43 11.90 -0.06
N LYS A 59 13.95 12.37 1.08
CA LYS A 59 15.16 11.79 1.67
C LYS A 59 14.80 10.49 2.39
N CYS A 60 15.50 9.41 2.04
CA CYS A 60 15.37 8.10 2.63
C CYS A 60 16.57 7.80 3.52
N SER A 61 16.30 7.45 4.79
CA SER A 61 17.32 6.82 5.63
C SER A 61 17.61 5.40 5.14
N ALA A 62 18.82 4.90 5.45
CA ALA A 62 19.24 3.54 5.13
C ALA A 62 18.31 2.45 5.69
N ASN A 63 17.55 2.78 6.75
CA ASN A 63 16.69 1.81 7.43
C ASN A 63 15.21 1.90 7.03
N VAL A 64 14.81 2.86 6.20
CA VAL A 64 13.38 3.10 5.94
C VAL A 64 12.93 2.32 4.71
N HIS A 65 11.90 1.50 4.89
CA HIS A 65 11.07 1.02 3.79
C HIS A 65 9.84 1.91 3.69
N MET A 66 9.60 2.49 2.53
CA MET A 66 8.43 3.31 2.27
C MET A 66 7.89 2.98 0.89
N VAL A 67 6.60 2.72 0.83
CA VAL A 67 5.86 2.46 -0.41
C VAL A 67 4.69 3.41 -0.51
N TYR A 68 4.26 3.69 -1.73
CA TYR A 68 3.12 4.54 -2.00
C TYR A 68 2.13 3.85 -2.95
N ASP A 69 0.93 4.39 -2.95
CA ASP A 69 -0.11 4.13 -3.94
C ASP A 69 -0.91 5.42 -4.11
N GLN A 70 -1.32 5.70 -5.34
CA GLN A 70 -2.04 6.91 -5.66
C GLN A 70 -3.11 6.70 -6.71
N GLN A 71 -4.16 7.50 -6.57
CA GLN A 71 -5.20 7.72 -7.55
C GLN A 71 -5.49 9.22 -7.59
N LYS A 72 -6.34 9.68 -8.51
CA LYS A 72 -6.67 11.10 -8.67
C LYS A 72 -7.19 11.77 -7.39
N SER A 73 -7.88 11.00 -6.53
CA SER A 73 -8.50 11.50 -5.31
C SER A 73 -7.66 11.33 -4.05
N TYR A 74 -6.64 10.48 -4.07
CA TYR A 74 -5.85 10.20 -2.87
C TYR A 74 -4.41 9.81 -3.19
N PHE A 75 -3.53 10.08 -2.22
CA PHE A 75 -2.16 9.60 -2.17
C PHE A 75 -1.97 8.97 -0.79
N ARG A 76 -1.52 7.72 -0.76
CA ARG A 76 -1.30 6.98 0.48
C ARG A 76 0.08 6.38 0.52
N VAL A 77 0.58 6.25 1.74
CA VAL A 77 1.91 5.72 2.02
C VAL A 77 1.85 4.74 3.17
N GLY A 78 2.73 3.76 3.12
CA GLY A 78 3.06 2.90 4.24
C GLY A 78 4.56 2.94 4.45
N ALA A 79 4.97 3.08 5.70
CA ALA A 79 6.37 3.21 6.06
C ALA A 79 6.72 2.38 7.29
N VAL A 80 7.92 1.81 7.27
CA VAL A 80 8.54 1.15 8.42
C VAL A 80 10.02 1.48 8.47
N SER A 81 10.61 1.27 9.64
CA SER A 81 12.07 1.23 9.80
C SER A 81 12.51 -0.19 10.11
N SER A 82 13.55 -0.70 9.44
CA SER A 82 14.21 -1.96 9.76
C SER A 82 14.90 -1.92 11.14
N ALA A 83 15.19 -0.73 11.67
CA ALA A 83 15.65 -0.55 13.03
C ALA A 83 14.50 -0.37 14.04
N GLY A 84 13.24 -0.34 13.58
CA GLY A 84 12.06 -0.15 14.40
C GLY A 84 11.14 -1.38 14.40
N SER A 85 10.17 -1.36 15.32
CA SER A 85 9.17 -2.41 15.49
C SER A 85 7.75 -1.99 15.11
N ARG A 86 7.55 -0.75 14.64
CA ARG A 86 6.23 -0.22 14.28
C ARG A 86 6.15 0.16 12.80
N SER A 87 4.95 -0.05 12.26
CA SER A 87 4.54 0.42 10.95
C SER A 87 3.65 1.65 11.07
N PHE A 88 3.72 2.50 10.04
CA PHE A 88 2.98 3.75 9.97
C PHE A 88 2.27 3.84 8.63
N ARG A 89 1.06 4.38 8.67
CA ARG A 89 0.24 4.68 7.50
C ARG A 89 -0.01 6.17 7.41
N GLY A 90 -0.15 6.68 6.19
CA GLY A 90 -0.54 8.05 5.93
C GLY A 90 -1.36 8.13 4.66
N SER A 91 -2.37 9.01 4.61
CA SER A 91 -3.17 9.25 3.42
C SER A 91 -3.70 10.67 3.38
N THR A 92 -3.77 11.23 2.18
CA THR A 92 -4.44 12.52 1.95
C THR A 92 -5.96 12.44 2.10
N ALA A 93 -6.55 11.24 2.04
CA ALA A 93 -7.99 11.03 2.26
C ALA A 93 -8.43 11.18 3.73
N GLY A 94 -7.48 11.09 4.68
CA GLY A 94 -7.73 11.22 6.14
C GLY A 94 -6.78 12.15 6.88
N GLY A 95 -5.79 12.73 6.20
CA GLY A 95 -4.97 13.86 6.66
C GLY A 95 -3.95 13.58 7.76
N SER A 96 -3.81 12.35 8.26
CA SER A 96 -2.92 12.06 9.39
C SER A 96 -1.97 10.89 9.12
N VAL A 97 -0.80 10.96 9.74
CA VAL A 97 0.12 9.83 9.89
C VAL A 97 -0.20 9.14 11.20
N THR A 98 -0.53 7.85 11.13
CA THR A 98 -0.90 7.06 12.30
C THR A 98 -0.06 5.79 12.37
N SER A 99 0.20 5.31 13.58
CA SER A 99 0.80 3.99 13.75
C SER A 99 -0.22 2.93 13.38
N GLU A 100 0.13 2.03 12.46
CA GLU A 100 -0.73 0.93 12.04
C GLU A 100 -0.61 -0.26 13.00
N ALA A 101 0.55 -0.90 13.01
CA ALA A 101 0.76 -2.15 13.74
C ALA A 101 2.19 -2.32 14.21
N THR A 102 2.37 -3.17 15.22
CA THR A 102 3.68 -3.73 15.59
C THR A 102 4.04 -4.83 14.61
N CYS A 103 5.25 -4.81 14.08
CA CYS A 103 5.75 -5.82 13.15
C CYS A 103 5.94 -7.17 13.88
N THR A 104 5.66 -8.28 13.19
CA THR A 104 5.66 -9.64 13.77
C THR A 104 7.07 -10.23 13.99
N GLY A 105 8.10 -9.39 14.14
CA GLY A 105 9.49 -9.79 14.34
C GLY A 105 10.33 -8.67 14.98
N THR A 106 11.62 -8.92 15.20
CA THR A 106 12.54 -7.94 15.83
C THR A 106 12.72 -6.67 14.99
N SER A 107 12.48 -6.76 13.68
CA SER A 107 12.57 -5.65 12.73
C SER A 107 11.41 -5.67 11.73
N CYS A 108 10.97 -4.49 11.31
CA CYS A 108 10.02 -4.35 10.21
C CYS A 108 10.71 -4.49 8.85
N ASN A 109 9.98 -5.02 7.86
CA ASN A 109 10.46 -5.21 6.49
C ASN A 109 9.53 -4.52 5.48
N SER A 110 9.86 -4.59 4.19
CA SER A 110 9.06 -4.01 3.10
C SER A 110 7.61 -4.53 3.06
N GLY A 111 7.36 -5.78 3.46
CA GLY A 111 6.01 -6.35 3.53
C GLY A 111 5.13 -5.61 4.53
N ALA A 112 5.67 -5.27 5.70
CA ALA A 112 4.95 -4.48 6.70
C ALA A 112 4.64 -3.04 6.24
N ALA A 113 5.49 -2.45 5.38
CA ALA A 113 5.19 -1.16 4.75
C ALA A 113 4.02 -1.28 3.76
N VAL A 114 3.97 -2.35 2.96
CA VAL A 114 2.85 -2.60 2.04
C VAL A 114 1.55 -2.80 2.82
N SER A 115 1.56 -3.64 3.86
CA SER A 115 0.39 -3.85 4.70
C SER A 115 -0.11 -2.54 5.32
N ALA A 116 0.78 -1.70 5.85
CA ALA A 116 0.37 -0.41 6.42
C ALA A 116 -0.24 0.55 5.40
N ARG A 117 0.29 0.58 4.17
CA ARG A 117 -0.30 1.36 3.07
C ARG A 117 -1.70 0.84 2.72
N ASP A 118 -1.88 -0.47 2.69
CA ASP A 118 -3.14 -1.07 2.26
C ASP A 118 -4.22 -0.98 3.34
N SER A 119 -3.84 -1.02 4.63
CA SER A 119 -4.72 -0.73 5.77
C SER A 119 -5.33 0.67 5.74
N THR A 120 -4.74 1.63 5.02
CA THR A 120 -5.32 2.97 4.83
C THR A 120 -6.65 2.97 4.05
N ASN A 121 -7.04 1.84 3.44
CA ASN A 121 -8.37 1.65 2.85
C ASN A 121 -9.44 1.20 3.87
N ASN A 122 -9.08 0.94 5.12
CA ASN A 122 -10.03 0.50 6.13
C ASN A 122 -10.21 1.56 7.23
N PRO A 123 -11.30 2.34 7.24
CA PRO A 123 -11.56 3.36 8.26
C PRO A 123 -11.85 2.81 9.67
N THR A 124 -11.77 1.49 9.91
CA THR A 124 -12.20 0.88 11.19
C THR A 124 -11.11 0.70 12.25
N SER A 125 -9.88 1.16 12.05
CA SER A 125 -8.81 1.05 13.06
C SER A 125 -8.47 2.41 13.68
N GLY A 126 -9.46 2.96 14.37
CA GLY A 126 -9.31 3.95 15.44
C GLY A 126 -9.50 3.28 16.79
#